data_AF-A0ABD0MKJ6-F1
#
_entry.id   AF-A0ABD0MKJ6-F1
#
_cell.length_a   1.000
_cell.length_b   1.000
_cell.length_c   1.000
_cell.angle_alpha   90.00
_cell.angle_beta   90.00
_cell.angle_gamma   90.00
#
_symmetry.space_group_name_H-M   'P 1'
#
loop_
_entity.id
_entity.type
_entity.pdbx_description
1 polymer ?
#
loop_
_entity_poly.entity_id
_entity_poly.type
_entity_poly.pdbx_seq_one_letter_code
_entity_poly.pdbx_strand_id
1 'polypeptide(L)'
;IQLQAVHTALGPEDIERLSQSLPSARIHFSEFRRALISKMRLYDMSLAEVTELMSQILTESEFNSFESAVTSELQHTSKADLREGVLKILKNIMGPKIDWSRITNCVQRKEETVNEYTVRFCQTAVTYSGIVDDSESVLDDKGPLVRIWSDGLVAEYRKALAFLDLTWSNRTLRSNLDCLATWERVSDVKARVKIAAASFQVNTKNQQKRPKREGNCHYCGKLGHWMKECRKNKKYVKEINSVNQLLLSLLATLKQTLPTTPNSWGSLLRC
;
A
#
# COMPACT_ATOMS: atom_id res chain seq x y z
N ILE A 1 -57.29 -1.81 -27.16
CA ILE A 1 -56.28 -2.18 -28.17
C ILE A 1 -55.05 -2.67 -27.41
N GLN A 2 -54.90 -3.99 -27.25
CA GLN A 2 -53.69 -4.58 -26.70
C GLN A 2 -52.62 -4.52 -27.78
N LEU A 3 -51.63 -3.63 -27.59
CA LEU A 3 -50.40 -3.66 -28.38
C LEU A 3 -49.60 -4.89 -27.96
N GLN A 4 -49.82 -6.01 -28.66
CA GLN A 4 -48.87 -7.12 -28.64
C GLN A 4 -47.55 -6.60 -29.21
N ALA A 5 -46.55 -6.41 -28.36
CA ALA A 5 -45.18 -6.23 -28.80
C ALA A 5 -44.78 -7.48 -29.58
N VAL A 6 -44.73 -7.37 -30.90
CA VAL A 6 -44.17 -8.40 -31.77
C VAL A 6 -42.67 -8.41 -31.49
N HIS A 7 -42.24 -9.26 -30.55
CA HIS A 7 -40.83 -9.56 -30.37
C HIS A 7 -40.36 -10.26 -31.65
N THR A 8 -39.67 -9.50 -32.49
CA THR A 8 -38.98 -10.05 -33.64
C THR A 8 -37.66 -10.59 -33.12
N ALA A 9 -37.40 -11.88 -33.32
CA ALA A 9 -36.13 -12.48 -32.92
C ALA A 9 -34.96 -11.78 -33.63
N LEU A 10 -33.84 -11.61 -32.94
CA LEU A 10 -32.65 -10.98 -33.49
C LEU A 10 -32.13 -11.79 -34.69
N GLY A 11 -31.97 -11.10 -35.83
CA GLY A 11 -31.36 -11.71 -37.01
C GLY A 11 -29.84 -11.83 -36.88
N PRO A 12 -29.19 -12.65 -37.72
CA PRO A 12 -27.74 -12.81 -37.72
C PRO A 12 -26.99 -11.47 -37.87
N GLU A 13 -27.46 -10.57 -38.74
CA GLU A 13 -26.86 -9.24 -38.93
C GLU A 13 -26.96 -8.35 -37.68
N ASP A 14 -28.05 -8.47 -36.91
CA ASP A 14 -28.20 -7.72 -35.67
C ASP A 14 -27.26 -8.26 -34.60
N ILE A 15 -27.08 -9.58 -34.52
CA ILE A 15 -26.13 -10.22 -33.61
C ILE A 15 -24.70 -9.81 -33.94
N GLU A 16 -24.32 -9.83 -35.22
CA GLU A 16 -22.99 -9.39 -35.66
C GLU A 16 -22.74 -7.90 -35.32
N ARG A 17 -23.72 -7.03 -35.58
CA ARG A 17 -23.62 -5.61 -35.23
C ARG A 17 -23.49 -5.41 -33.72
N LEU A 18 -24.21 -6.21 -32.93
CA LEU A 18 -24.14 -6.17 -31.47
C LEU A 18 -22.78 -6.64 -30.94
N SER A 19 -22.21 -7.72 -31.50
CA SER A 19 -20.91 -8.24 -31.09
C SER A 19 -19.81 -7.22 -31.30
N GLN A 20 -19.81 -6.52 -32.44
CA GLN A 20 -18.85 -5.46 -32.76
C GLN A 20 -18.99 -4.22 -31.86
N SER A 21 -20.19 -3.99 -31.30
CA SER A 21 -20.44 -2.85 -30.41
C SER A 21 -19.99 -3.06 -28.95
N LEU A 22 -19.63 -4.30 -28.58
CA LEU A 22 -19.25 -4.64 -27.22
C LEU A 22 -17.74 -4.43 -26.98
N PRO A 23 -17.34 -3.86 -25.83
CA PRO A 23 -15.94 -3.77 -25.44
C PRO A 23 -15.28 -5.15 -25.35
N SER A 24 -13.95 -5.21 -25.45
CA SER A 24 -13.23 -6.48 -25.29
C SER A 24 -13.45 -7.06 -23.89
N ALA A 25 -14.11 -8.22 -23.82
CA ALA A 25 -14.39 -8.93 -22.56
C ALA A 25 -13.12 -9.34 -21.79
N ARG A 26 -11.98 -9.54 -22.49
CA ARG A 26 -10.72 -9.97 -21.87
C ARG A 26 -9.90 -8.80 -21.31
N ILE A 27 -10.06 -7.61 -21.87
CA ILE A 27 -9.27 -6.43 -21.49
C ILE A 27 -10.09 -5.54 -20.54
N HIS A 28 -11.38 -5.39 -20.78
CA HIS A 28 -12.27 -4.48 -20.06
C HIS A 28 -13.56 -5.20 -19.62
N PHE A 29 -13.43 -6.27 -18.83
CA PHE A 29 -14.57 -7.10 -18.42
C PHE A 29 -15.70 -6.31 -17.74
N SER A 30 -15.37 -5.32 -16.90
CA SER A 30 -16.37 -4.47 -16.23
C SER A 30 -17.15 -3.57 -17.20
N GLU A 31 -16.53 -3.11 -18.27
CA GLU A 31 -17.20 -2.33 -19.34
C GLU A 31 -18.04 -3.25 -20.22
N PHE A 32 -17.48 -4.39 -20.60
CA PHE A 32 -18.18 -5.45 -21.33
C PHE A 32 -19.44 -5.90 -20.59
N ARG A 33 -19.34 -6.19 -19.29
CA ARG A 33 -20.48 -6.57 -18.43
C ARG A 33 -21.59 -5.53 -18.48
N ARG A 34 -21.26 -4.24 -18.29
CA ARG A 34 -22.25 -3.16 -18.32
C ARG A 34 -22.92 -3.04 -19.69
N ALA A 35 -22.14 -3.09 -20.76
CA ALA A 35 -22.65 -3.02 -22.12
C ALA A 35 -23.55 -4.22 -22.45
N LEU A 36 -23.12 -5.43 -22.12
CA LEU A 36 -23.89 -6.67 -22.35
C LEU A 36 -25.23 -6.64 -21.60
N ILE A 37 -25.25 -6.26 -20.32
CA ILE A 37 -26.51 -6.09 -19.55
C ILE A 37 -27.44 -5.11 -20.26
N SER A 38 -26.90 -3.97 -20.69
CA SER A 38 -27.70 -2.95 -21.37
C SER A 38 -28.32 -3.52 -22.65
N LYS A 39 -27.56 -4.25 -23.46
CA LYS A 39 -28.07 -4.87 -24.69
C LYS A 39 -29.10 -5.97 -24.38
N MET A 40 -28.83 -6.87 -23.44
CA MET A 40 -29.78 -7.94 -23.04
C MET A 40 -31.11 -7.37 -22.56
N ARG A 41 -31.10 -6.18 -21.94
CA ARG A 41 -32.31 -5.46 -21.54
C ARG A 41 -33.03 -4.79 -22.70
N LEU A 42 -32.28 -4.06 -23.53
CA LEU A 42 -32.85 -3.27 -24.64
C LEU A 42 -33.53 -4.13 -25.69
N TYR A 43 -32.95 -5.31 -25.98
CA TYR A 43 -33.48 -6.24 -26.98
C TYR A 43 -34.31 -7.38 -26.38
N ASP A 44 -34.48 -7.40 -25.06
CA ASP A 44 -35.11 -8.49 -24.29
C ASP A 44 -34.67 -9.90 -24.73
N MET A 45 -33.34 -10.07 -24.86
CA MET A 45 -32.76 -11.25 -25.48
C MET A 45 -33.13 -12.55 -24.73
N SER A 46 -33.44 -13.57 -25.51
CA SER A 46 -33.57 -14.97 -25.09
C SER A 46 -32.21 -15.61 -24.83
N LEU A 47 -32.21 -16.78 -24.18
CA LEU A 47 -30.97 -17.54 -23.95
C LEU A 47 -30.29 -17.92 -25.27
N ALA A 48 -31.07 -18.31 -26.29
CA ALA A 48 -30.54 -18.68 -27.59
C ALA A 48 -29.82 -17.51 -28.29
N GLU A 49 -30.41 -16.32 -28.26
CA GLU A 49 -29.80 -15.11 -28.85
C GLU A 49 -28.53 -14.69 -28.10
N VAL A 50 -28.52 -14.85 -26.77
CA VAL A 50 -27.32 -14.59 -25.97
C VAL A 50 -26.22 -15.59 -26.27
N THR A 51 -26.56 -16.88 -26.41
CA THR A 51 -25.61 -17.91 -26.80
C THR A 51 -25.03 -17.65 -28.17
N GLU A 52 -25.86 -17.28 -29.15
CA GLU A 52 -25.40 -16.93 -30.49
C GLU A 52 -24.54 -15.65 -30.48
N LEU A 53 -24.89 -14.64 -29.66
CA LEU A 53 -24.03 -13.47 -29.48
C LEU A 53 -22.68 -13.84 -28.87
N MET A 54 -22.64 -14.75 -27.90
CA MET A 54 -21.38 -15.20 -27.30
C MET A 54 -20.53 -16.04 -28.25
N SER A 55 -21.13 -16.78 -29.20
CA SER A 55 -20.39 -17.54 -30.22
C SER A 55 -19.50 -16.62 -31.08
N GLN A 56 -19.92 -15.36 -31.27
CA GLN A 56 -19.18 -14.34 -32.03
C GLN A 56 -18.07 -13.65 -31.23
N ILE A 57 -18.05 -13.79 -29.91
CA ILE A 57 -17.17 -13.02 -29.00
C ILE A 57 -16.11 -13.91 -28.35
N LEU A 58 -16.50 -15.14 -28.00
CA LEU A 58 -15.68 -16.12 -27.31
C LEU A 58 -14.77 -16.86 -28.29
N THR A 59 -13.63 -17.37 -27.81
CA THR A 59 -12.90 -18.39 -28.60
C THR A 59 -13.68 -19.70 -28.60
N GLU A 60 -13.38 -20.60 -29.54
CA GLU A 60 -14.04 -21.92 -29.62
C GLU A 60 -14.00 -22.69 -28.28
N SER A 61 -12.86 -22.71 -27.59
CA SER A 61 -12.73 -23.39 -26.29
C SER A 61 -13.56 -22.73 -25.18
N GLU A 62 -13.61 -21.40 -25.17
CA GLU A 62 -14.39 -20.63 -24.19
C GLU A 62 -15.89 -20.78 -24.47
N PHE A 63 -16.28 -20.77 -25.74
CA PHE A 63 -17.66 -20.99 -26.16
C PHE A 63 -18.16 -22.38 -25.80
N ASN A 64 -17.38 -23.43 -26.05
CA ASN A 64 -17.75 -24.79 -25.64
C ASN A 64 -17.96 -24.90 -24.12
N SER A 65 -17.11 -24.21 -23.34
CA SER A 65 -17.25 -24.15 -21.87
C SER A 65 -18.51 -23.37 -21.47
N PHE A 66 -18.80 -22.26 -22.16
CA PHE A 66 -19.97 -21.44 -21.95
C PHE A 66 -21.26 -22.19 -22.27
N GLU A 67 -21.35 -22.80 -23.45
CA GLU A 67 -22.52 -23.56 -23.91
C GLU A 67 -22.85 -24.73 -22.97
N SER A 68 -21.83 -25.45 -22.51
CA SER A 68 -21.99 -26.53 -21.53
C SER A 68 -22.55 -26.02 -20.20
N ALA A 69 -22.01 -24.91 -19.68
CA ALA A 69 -22.47 -24.30 -18.43
C ALA A 69 -23.90 -23.73 -18.56
N VAL A 70 -24.21 -23.07 -19.67
CA VAL A 70 -25.55 -22.52 -19.95
C VAL A 70 -26.60 -23.63 -20.03
N THR A 71 -26.27 -24.73 -20.72
CA THR A 71 -27.19 -25.86 -20.88
C THR A 71 -27.48 -26.55 -19.53
N SER A 72 -26.49 -26.64 -18.65
CA SER A 72 -26.65 -27.28 -17.34
C SER A 72 -27.27 -26.36 -16.29
N GLU A 73 -26.95 -25.06 -16.27
CA GLU A 73 -27.34 -24.15 -15.19
C GLU A 73 -28.53 -23.23 -15.52
N LEU A 74 -28.79 -22.93 -16.81
CA LEU A 74 -29.70 -21.85 -17.20
C LEU A 74 -30.89 -22.27 -18.07
N GLN A 75 -31.00 -23.55 -18.44
CA GLN A 75 -32.01 -24.03 -19.39
C GLN A 75 -33.47 -23.83 -18.91
N HIS A 76 -33.70 -23.72 -17.60
CA HIS A 76 -35.03 -23.56 -17.00
C HIS A 76 -35.18 -22.27 -16.19
N THR A 77 -34.27 -21.33 -16.38
CA THR A 77 -34.15 -20.14 -15.55
C THR A 77 -35.04 -19.00 -16.05
N SER A 78 -35.56 -18.17 -15.14
CA SER A 78 -36.39 -17.01 -15.51
C SER A 78 -35.56 -15.97 -16.29
N LYS A 79 -36.20 -15.13 -17.13
CA LYS A 79 -35.49 -14.04 -17.85
C LYS A 79 -34.76 -13.05 -16.93
N ALA A 80 -35.26 -12.84 -15.71
CA ALA A 80 -34.63 -11.97 -14.73
C ALA A 80 -33.31 -12.57 -14.23
N ASP A 81 -33.33 -13.87 -13.94
CA ASP A 81 -32.18 -14.62 -13.42
C ASP A 81 -31.19 -15.01 -14.52
N LEU A 82 -31.66 -15.11 -15.77
CA LEU A 82 -30.85 -15.38 -16.97
C LEU A 82 -29.67 -14.43 -17.07
N ARG A 83 -29.93 -13.14 -16.86
CA ARG A 83 -28.92 -12.07 -17.01
C ARG A 83 -27.79 -12.25 -16.01
N GLU A 84 -28.12 -12.47 -14.74
CA GLU A 84 -27.10 -12.66 -13.70
C GLU A 84 -26.39 -14.00 -13.86
N GLY A 85 -27.11 -15.05 -14.26
CA GLY A 85 -26.57 -16.37 -14.56
C GLY A 85 -25.52 -16.34 -15.68
N VAL A 86 -25.86 -15.72 -16.82
CA VAL A 86 -24.93 -15.57 -17.97
C VAL A 86 -23.67 -14.82 -17.54
N LEU A 87 -23.80 -13.74 -16.77
CA LEU A 87 -22.65 -12.96 -16.31
C LEU A 87 -21.77 -13.74 -15.34
N LYS A 88 -22.36 -14.55 -14.46
CA LYS A 88 -21.62 -15.41 -13.55
C LYS A 88 -20.80 -16.44 -14.33
N ILE A 89 -21.40 -17.09 -15.32
CA ILE A 89 -20.70 -18.04 -16.20
C ILE A 89 -19.57 -17.33 -16.96
N LEU A 90 -19.85 -16.19 -17.58
CA LEU A 90 -18.85 -15.41 -18.31
C LEU A 90 -17.72 -14.90 -17.39
N LYS A 91 -18.02 -14.54 -16.14
CA LYS A 91 -16.99 -14.20 -15.15
C LYS A 91 -16.10 -15.39 -14.81
N ASN A 92 -16.64 -16.61 -14.79
CA ASN A 92 -15.82 -17.80 -14.52
C ASN A 92 -14.93 -18.15 -15.72
N ILE A 93 -15.41 -17.95 -16.94
CA ILE A 93 -14.68 -18.28 -18.18
C ILE A 93 -13.66 -17.18 -18.53
N MET A 94 -14.10 -15.92 -18.43
CA MET A 94 -13.37 -14.74 -18.94
C MET A 94 -13.00 -13.73 -17.86
N GLY A 95 -13.52 -13.87 -16.64
CA GLY A 95 -13.18 -12.97 -15.56
C GLY A 95 -11.70 -13.08 -15.18
N PRO A 96 -11.23 -12.24 -14.24
CA PRO A 96 -9.83 -12.23 -13.84
C PRO A 96 -9.38 -13.65 -13.55
N LYS A 97 -8.37 -14.12 -14.29
CA LYS A 97 -7.83 -15.49 -14.15
C LYS A 97 -7.41 -15.63 -12.69
N ILE A 98 -8.26 -16.25 -11.87
CA ILE A 98 -8.01 -16.34 -10.44
C ILE A 98 -6.75 -17.20 -10.30
N ASP A 99 -5.64 -16.56 -9.96
CA ASP A 99 -4.33 -17.17 -9.89
C ASP A 99 -3.67 -16.74 -8.59
N TRP A 100 -4.13 -17.36 -7.50
CA TRP A 100 -3.58 -17.15 -6.17
C TRP A 100 -2.08 -17.45 -6.11
N SER A 101 -1.58 -18.33 -6.98
CA SER A 101 -0.15 -18.63 -7.04
C SER A 101 0.68 -17.45 -7.51
N ARG A 102 0.18 -16.64 -8.45
CA ARG A 102 0.85 -15.39 -8.87
C ARG A 102 0.90 -14.37 -7.75
N ILE A 103 -0.15 -14.29 -6.94
CA ILE A 103 -0.23 -13.36 -5.81
C ILE A 103 0.72 -13.80 -4.69
N THR A 104 0.72 -15.08 -4.31
CA THR A 104 1.59 -15.59 -3.24
C THR A 104 3.08 -15.57 -3.62
N ASN A 105 3.40 -15.73 -4.91
CA ASN A 105 4.76 -15.60 -5.41
C ASN A 105 5.17 -14.13 -5.68
N CYS A 106 4.26 -13.16 -5.54
CA CYS A 106 4.59 -11.75 -5.60
C CYS A 106 5.26 -11.33 -4.29
N VAL A 107 6.58 -11.54 -4.21
CA VAL A 107 7.42 -11.17 -3.05
C VAL A 107 8.27 -9.93 -3.35
N GLN A 108 8.64 -9.18 -2.30
CA GLN A 108 9.52 -8.02 -2.39
C GLN A 108 10.93 -8.45 -2.84
N ARG A 109 11.46 -7.74 -3.83
CA ARG A 109 12.85 -7.93 -4.28
C ARG A 109 13.83 -7.22 -3.33
N LYS A 110 15.07 -7.68 -3.29
CA LYS A 110 16.07 -7.18 -2.31
C LYS A 110 16.37 -5.68 -2.47
N GLU A 111 16.36 -5.19 -3.70
CA GLU A 111 16.64 -3.79 -4.05
C GLU A 111 15.37 -2.92 -4.13
N GLU A 112 14.19 -3.53 -3.99
CA GLU A 112 12.89 -2.86 -4.14
C GLU A 112 12.43 -2.27 -2.81
N THR A 113 11.99 -1.03 -2.84
CA THR A 113 11.38 -0.39 -1.67
C THR A 113 10.04 -1.03 -1.32
N VAL A 114 9.58 -0.86 -0.07
CA VAL A 114 8.26 -1.36 0.34
C VAL A 114 7.15 -0.76 -0.53
N ASN A 115 7.27 0.50 -0.93
CA ASN A 115 6.29 1.18 -1.76
C ASN A 115 6.22 0.59 -3.17
N GLU A 116 7.36 0.38 -3.83
CA GLU A 116 7.42 -0.22 -5.18
C GLU A 116 6.85 -1.63 -5.18
N TYR A 117 7.23 -2.44 -4.18
CA TYR A 117 6.67 -3.76 -3.96
C TYR A 117 5.15 -3.71 -3.78
N THR A 118 4.65 -2.77 -2.98
CA THR A 118 3.22 -2.65 -2.69
C THR A 118 2.42 -2.29 -3.94
N VAL A 119 2.92 -1.37 -4.77
CA VAL A 119 2.29 -1.03 -6.06
C VAL A 119 2.17 -2.26 -6.95
N ARG A 120 3.26 -3.01 -7.09
CA ARG A 120 3.30 -4.25 -7.88
C ARG A 120 2.38 -5.33 -7.31
N PHE A 121 2.33 -5.46 -5.99
CA PHE A 121 1.45 -6.39 -5.30
C PHE A 121 -0.03 -6.03 -5.54
N CYS A 122 -0.41 -4.76 -5.38
CA CYS A 122 -1.79 -4.30 -5.61
C CYS A 122 -2.23 -4.56 -7.04
N GLN A 123 -1.39 -4.27 -8.04
CA GLN A 123 -1.66 -4.58 -9.44
C GLN A 123 -1.85 -6.08 -9.66
N THR A 124 -1.00 -6.91 -9.05
CA THR A 124 -1.11 -8.37 -9.12
C THR A 124 -2.42 -8.86 -8.47
N ALA A 125 -2.79 -8.31 -7.31
CA ALA A 125 -4.01 -8.66 -6.59
C ALA A 125 -5.28 -8.27 -7.37
N VAL A 126 -5.34 -7.08 -7.96
CA VAL A 126 -6.45 -6.65 -8.83
C VAL A 126 -6.59 -7.60 -10.02
N THR A 127 -5.48 -8.02 -10.60
CA THR A 127 -5.49 -8.84 -11.82
C THR A 127 -5.90 -10.29 -11.54
N TYR A 128 -5.50 -10.86 -10.40
CA TYR A 128 -5.54 -12.32 -10.18
C TYR A 128 -6.32 -12.77 -8.94
N SER A 129 -6.78 -11.89 -8.05
CA SER A 129 -7.43 -12.33 -6.79
C SER A 129 -8.89 -12.73 -7.00
N GLY A 130 -9.59 -12.06 -7.91
CA GLY A 130 -11.04 -12.17 -8.06
C GLY A 130 -11.85 -11.61 -6.88
N ILE A 131 -11.20 -10.98 -5.88
CA ILE A 131 -11.85 -10.42 -4.68
C ILE A 131 -12.03 -8.90 -4.79
N VAL A 132 -11.08 -8.21 -5.44
CA VAL A 132 -11.01 -6.74 -5.48
C VAL A 132 -10.90 -6.24 -6.92
N ASP A 133 -11.60 -5.15 -7.21
CA ASP A 133 -11.71 -4.59 -8.57
C ASP A 133 -10.67 -3.49 -8.87
N ASP A 134 -10.04 -2.91 -7.85
CA ASP A 134 -9.08 -1.82 -7.99
C ASP A 134 -8.03 -1.79 -6.86
N SER A 135 -6.96 -1.00 -7.03
CA SER A 135 -5.84 -0.95 -6.10
C SER A 135 -6.16 -0.24 -4.78
N GLU A 136 -7.10 0.72 -4.77
CA GLU A 136 -7.54 1.38 -3.53
C GLU A 136 -8.27 0.38 -2.64
N SER A 137 -9.12 -0.46 -3.25
CA SER A 137 -9.80 -1.56 -2.57
C SER A 137 -8.82 -2.57 -1.95
N VAL A 138 -7.65 -2.80 -2.56
CA VAL A 138 -6.59 -3.64 -1.96
C VAL A 138 -5.99 -2.97 -0.72
N LEU A 139 -5.80 -1.66 -0.74
CA LEU A 139 -5.17 -0.91 0.35
C LEU A 139 -6.08 -0.81 1.58
N ASP A 140 -7.39 -0.77 1.36
CA ASP A 140 -8.40 -0.76 2.41
C ASP A 140 -8.83 -2.17 2.87
N ASP A 141 -8.30 -3.22 2.23
CA ASP A 141 -8.58 -4.62 2.57
C ASP A 141 -8.13 -4.99 3.98
N LYS A 142 -8.87 -5.92 4.59
CA LYS A 142 -8.48 -6.66 5.79
C LYS A 142 -8.64 -8.14 5.49
N GLY A 143 -7.56 -8.91 5.64
CA GLY A 143 -7.63 -10.36 5.46
C GLY A 143 -6.50 -10.96 4.62
N PRO A 144 -6.80 -11.92 3.73
CA PRO A 144 -5.80 -12.73 3.05
C PRO A 144 -4.77 -11.93 2.25
N LEU A 145 -5.17 -10.85 1.58
CA LEU A 145 -4.24 -10.04 0.78
C LEU A 145 -3.22 -9.33 1.67
N VAL A 146 -3.65 -8.81 2.83
CA VAL A 146 -2.75 -8.22 3.82
C VAL A 146 -1.76 -9.25 4.38
N ARG A 147 -2.23 -10.48 4.63
CA ARG A 147 -1.38 -11.60 5.08
C ARG A 147 -0.31 -11.92 4.03
N ILE A 148 -0.72 -12.13 2.78
CA ILE A 148 0.19 -12.50 1.68
C ILE A 148 1.19 -11.38 1.43
N TRP A 149 0.75 -10.13 1.39
CA TRP A 149 1.64 -8.98 1.25
C TRP A 149 2.70 -8.96 2.35
N SER A 150 2.28 -9.19 3.61
CA SER A 150 3.18 -9.22 4.77
C SER A 150 4.19 -10.35 4.70
N ASP A 151 3.77 -11.54 4.24
CA ASP A 151 4.65 -12.70 4.07
C ASP A 151 5.66 -12.50 2.94
N GLY A 152 5.29 -11.75 1.90
CA GLY A 152 6.16 -11.44 0.77
C GLY A 152 7.23 -10.36 1.05
N LEU A 153 7.17 -9.66 2.18
CA LEU A 153 8.20 -8.68 2.56
C LEU A 153 9.55 -9.34 2.84
N VAL A 154 10.63 -8.59 2.61
CA VAL A 154 11.97 -9.05 3.01
C VAL A 154 12.07 -9.19 4.54
N ALA A 155 13.03 -10.00 4.99
CA ALA A 155 13.11 -10.44 6.39
C ALA A 155 13.22 -9.28 7.41
N GLU A 156 13.83 -8.16 7.04
CA GLU A 156 13.92 -6.97 7.89
C GLU A 156 12.54 -6.39 8.21
N TYR A 157 11.73 -6.11 7.17
CA TYR A 157 10.39 -5.57 7.35
C TYR A 157 9.44 -6.58 8.02
N ARG A 158 9.59 -7.89 7.76
CA ARG A 158 8.81 -8.92 8.47
C ARG A 158 9.06 -8.91 9.98
N LYS A 159 10.30 -8.67 10.41
CA LYS A 159 10.63 -8.50 11.84
C LYS A 159 10.02 -7.21 12.40
N ALA A 160 10.04 -6.13 11.61
CA ALA A 160 9.42 -4.87 12.01
C ALA A 160 7.91 -5.00 12.21
N LEU A 161 7.21 -5.73 11.33
CA LEU A 161 5.78 -6.00 11.47
C LEU A 161 5.44 -6.66 12.81
N ALA A 162 6.18 -7.70 13.18
CA ALA A 162 5.99 -8.40 14.46
C ALA A 162 6.29 -7.48 15.67
N PHE A 163 7.33 -6.64 15.57
CA PHE A 163 7.67 -5.68 16.62
C PHE A 163 6.60 -4.59 16.81
N LEU A 164 5.95 -4.17 15.72
CA LEU A 164 4.95 -3.12 15.71
C LEU A 164 3.51 -3.65 15.96
N ASP A 165 3.36 -4.95 16.21
CA ASP A 165 2.06 -5.64 16.32
C ASP A 165 1.12 -5.35 15.14
N LEU A 166 1.71 -5.30 13.93
CA LEU A 166 0.98 -5.08 12.69
C LEU A 166 0.49 -6.42 12.16
N THR A 167 -0.80 -6.67 12.34
CA THR A 167 -1.45 -7.91 11.94
C THR A 167 -2.50 -7.68 10.86
N TRP A 168 -2.70 -8.71 10.03
CA TRP A 168 -3.71 -8.74 8.97
C TRP A 168 -5.14 -8.77 9.51
N SER A 169 -5.35 -9.17 10.78
CA SER A 169 -6.67 -9.32 11.37
C SER A 169 -7.24 -8.00 11.91
N ASN A 170 -6.38 -7.04 12.26
CA ASN A 170 -6.79 -5.86 13.02
C ASN A 170 -6.58 -4.54 12.27
N ARG A 171 -5.78 -4.53 11.19
CA ARG A 171 -5.43 -3.33 10.44
C ARG A 171 -5.54 -3.55 8.93
N THR A 172 -5.82 -2.47 8.21
CA THR A 172 -5.77 -2.47 6.74
C THR A 172 -4.33 -2.45 6.25
N LEU A 173 -4.13 -2.83 4.98
CA LEU A 173 -2.81 -2.71 4.34
C LEU A 173 -2.29 -1.26 4.42
N ARG A 174 -3.15 -0.27 4.13
CA ARG A 174 -2.82 1.16 4.25
C ARG A 174 -2.31 1.55 5.63
N SER A 175 -3.01 1.14 6.70
CA SER A 175 -2.56 1.43 8.07
C SER A 175 -1.21 0.80 8.37
N ASN A 176 -0.94 -0.41 7.88
CA ASN A 176 0.35 -1.07 8.09
C ASN A 176 1.48 -0.35 7.34
N LEU A 177 1.23 0.12 6.13
CA LEU A 177 2.17 0.93 5.34
C LEU A 177 2.52 2.24 6.05
N ASP A 178 1.52 2.95 6.58
CA ASP A 178 1.75 4.21 7.31
C ASP A 178 2.61 3.99 8.56
N CYS A 179 2.36 2.90 9.30
CA CYS A 179 3.15 2.52 10.46
C CYS A 179 4.59 2.16 10.07
N LEU A 180 4.80 1.38 9.00
CA LEU A 180 6.13 1.01 8.52
C LEU A 180 6.92 2.22 8.01
N ALA A 181 6.29 3.11 7.24
CA ALA A 181 6.93 4.34 6.77
C ALA A 181 7.36 5.23 7.95
N THR A 182 6.56 5.27 9.02
CA THR A 182 6.91 5.98 10.26
C THR A 182 8.10 5.31 10.97
N TRP A 183 8.07 3.98 11.08
CA TRP A 183 9.16 3.21 11.68
C TRP A 183 10.49 3.36 10.92
N GLU A 184 10.45 3.36 9.60
CA GLU A 184 11.63 3.52 8.74
C GLU A 184 12.28 4.88 8.96
N ARG A 185 11.48 5.97 8.97
CA ARG A 185 11.96 7.32 9.29
C ARG A 185 12.60 7.40 10.66
N VAL A 186 11.96 6.84 11.70
CA VAL A 186 12.49 6.87 13.07
C VAL A 186 13.78 6.05 13.18
N SER A 187 13.84 4.89 12.53
CA SER A 187 15.02 4.01 12.55
C SER A 187 16.21 4.63 11.84
N ASP A 188 15.98 5.26 10.68
CA ASP A 188 16.99 6.05 9.97
C ASP A 188 17.47 7.24 10.81
N VAL A 189 16.57 8.01 11.41
CA VAL A 189 16.94 9.10 12.34
C VAL A 189 17.80 8.57 13.49
N LYS A 190 17.43 7.44 14.11
CA LYS A 190 18.19 6.82 15.18
C LYS A 190 19.59 6.39 14.72
N ALA A 191 19.72 5.86 13.51
CA ALA A 191 21.01 5.51 12.92
C ALA A 191 21.88 6.75 12.70
N ARG A 192 21.31 7.82 12.12
CA ARG A 192 22.01 9.11 11.91
C ARG A 192 22.46 9.75 13.22
N VAL A 193 21.62 9.72 14.26
CA VAL A 193 21.97 10.23 15.60
C VAL A 193 23.13 9.44 16.21
N LYS A 194 23.14 8.11 16.08
CA LYS A 194 24.27 7.29 16.57
C LYS A 194 25.58 7.62 15.86
N ILE A 195 25.55 7.82 14.54
CA ILE A 195 26.71 8.22 13.75
C ILE A 195 27.22 9.59 14.21
N ALA A 196 26.32 10.58 14.32
CA ALA A 196 26.68 11.92 14.79
C ALA A 196 27.27 11.92 16.21
N ALA A 197 26.68 11.14 17.12
CA ALA A 197 27.18 11.00 18.49
C ALA A 197 28.58 10.36 18.54
N ALA A 198 28.84 9.35 17.71
CA ALA A 198 30.15 8.73 17.59
C ALA A 198 31.20 9.72 17.07
N SER A 199 30.88 10.50 16.02
CA SER A 199 31.77 11.55 15.49
C SER A 199 32.07 12.64 16.52
N PHE A 200 31.11 13.02 17.36
CA PHE A 200 31.32 14.02 18.42
C PHE A 200 32.22 13.52 19.55
N GLN A 201 32.12 12.24 19.93
CA GLN A 201 32.99 11.65 20.95
C GLN A 201 34.45 11.55 20.50
N VAL A 202 34.71 11.38 19.20
CA VAL A 202 36.08 11.40 18.64
C VAL A 202 36.70 12.80 18.74
N ASN A 203 35.94 13.86 18.47
CA ASN A 203 36.44 15.25 18.54
C ASN A 203 36.70 15.75 19.98
N THR A 204 35.97 15.26 20.98
CA THR A 204 36.17 15.69 22.38
C THR A 204 37.42 15.10 23.04
N LYS A 205 37.94 13.97 22.55
CA LYS A 205 39.22 13.39 23.04
C LYS A 205 40.46 14.16 22.56
N ASN A 206 40.37 14.91 21.46
CA ASN A 206 41.49 15.69 20.91
C ASN A 206 41.69 17.09 21.54
N GLN A 207 40.81 17.56 22.44
CA GLN A 207 40.94 18.89 23.05
C GLN A 207 41.66 18.94 24.41
N GLN A 208 42.22 17.83 24.92
CA GLN A 208 42.86 17.78 26.24
C GLN A 208 44.40 17.79 26.23
N LYS A 209 45.04 18.79 25.62
CA LYS A 209 46.41 19.20 25.99
C LYS A 209 46.60 20.70 25.78
N ARG A 210 46.29 21.52 26.80
CA ARG A 210 46.82 22.89 26.92
C ARG A 210 47.60 23.01 28.24
N PRO A 211 48.76 23.68 28.25
CA PRO A 211 49.68 23.67 29.39
C PRO A 211 49.09 24.38 30.62
N LYS A 212 49.40 23.86 31.82
CA LYS A 212 49.00 24.39 33.13
C LYS A 212 49.51 25.82 33.31
N ARG A 213 48.67 26.71 33.83
CA ARG A 213 49.00 28.11 34.15
C ARG A 213 48.71 28.43 35.60
N GLU A 214 49.48 29.36 36.14
CA GLU A 214 49.51 29.78 37.55
C GLU A 214 48.46 30.86 37.82
N GLY A 215 47.60 30.60 38.81
CA GLY A 215 46.51 31.49 39.24
C GLY A 215 45.46 30.73 40.07
N ASN A 216 44.91 31.38 41.10
CA ASN A 216 43.88 30.81 41.98
C ASN A 216 42.49 30.89 41.32
N CYS A 217 41.69 29.83 41.44
CA CYS A 217 40.31 29.82 40.98
C CYS A 217 39.45 30.77 41.84
N HIS A 218 38.83 31.76 41.20
CA HIS A 218 37.94 32.74 41.87
C HIS A 218 36.74 32.13 42.61
N TYR A 219 36.33 30.89 42.29
CA TYR A 219 35.17 30.24 42.91
C TYR A 219 35.51 29.34 44.10
N CYS A 220 36.68 28.68 44.09
CA CYS A 220 37.05 27.73 45.15
C CYS A 220 38.40 28.02 45.81
N GLY A 221 39.09 29.09 45.39
CA GLY A 221 40.38 29.52 45.94
C GLY A 221 41.58 28.65 45.57
N LYS A 222 41.39 27.49 44.91
CA LYS A 222 42.49 26.55 44.61
C LYS A 222 43.22 26.93 43.32
N LEU A 223 44.55 26.77 43.34
CA LEU A 223 45.44 26.97 42.19
C LEU A 223 45.17 25.98 41.05
N GLY A 224 45.46 26.41 39.82
CA GLY A 224 45.60 25.51 38.66
C GLY A 224 44.34 25.23 37.85
N HIS A 225 43.27 26.02 37.99
CA HIS A 225 42.08 25.97 37.11
C HIS A 225 41.27 27.28 37.13
N TRP A 226 40.54 27.59 36.05
CA TRP A 226 39.63 28.74 36.00
C TRP A 226 38.28 28.45 36.66
N MET A 227 37.50 29.49 37.00
CA MET A 227 36.13 29.36 37.51
C MET A 227 35.23 28.49 36.60
N LYS A 228 35.41 28.56 35.28
CA LYS A 228 34.70 27.75 34.27
C LYS A 228 35.10 26.27 34.31
N GLU A 229 36.25 25.96 34.89
CA GLU A 229 36.82 24.61 34.99
C GLU A 229 36.59 23.96 36.35
N CYS A 230 36.10 24.72 37.31
CA CYS A 230 35.83 24.26 38.67
C CYS A 230 34.78 23.15 38.65
N ARG A 231 35.07 21.98 39.26
CA ARG A 231 34.14 20.83 39.31
C ARG A 231 32.76 21.20 39.86
N LYS A 232 32.69 22.16 40.78
CA LYS A 232 31.44 22.67 41.36
C LYS A 232 30.60 23.47 40.34
N ASN A 233 31.24 24.21 39.43
CA ASN A 233 30.58 24.94 38.34
C ASN A 233 30.25 24.02 37.14
N LYS A 234 31.14 23.05 36.84
CA LYS A 234 30.98 22.09 35.74
C LYS A 234 29.76 21.19 35.87
N LYS A 235 29.27 20.88 37.08
CA LYS A 235 28.10 19.99 37.25
C LYS A 235 26.82 20.66 36.73
N TYR A 236 26.64 21.94 37.02
CA TYR A 236 25.47 22.73 36.59
C TYR A 236 25.54 23.15 35.11
N VAL A 237 26.73 23.55 34.63
CA VAL A 237 26.91 24.02 33.24
C VAL A 237 26.98 22.87 32.23
N LYS A 238 27.46 21.67 32.59
CA LYS A 238 27.52 20.53 31.67
C LYS A 238 26.15 19.95 31.32
N GLU A 239 25.22 19.90 32.27
CA GLU A 239 23.88 19.36 32.01
C GLU A 239 23.07 20.29 31.11
N ILE A 240 23.13 21.60 31.35
CA ILE A 240 22.39 22.60 30.54
C ILE A 240 23.03 22.77 29.15
N ASN A 241 24.36 22.76 29.05
CA ASN A 241 25.03 22.90 27.74
C ASN A 241 25.02 21.61 26.91
N SER A 242 24.99 20.40 27.50
CA SER A 242 24.98 19.18 26.68
C SER A 242 23.64 18.98 25.97
N VAL A 243 22.52 19.25 26.67
CA VAL A 243 21.17 19.13 26.09
C VAL A 243 20.94 20.20 25.03
N ASN A 244 21.29 21.46 25.30
CA ASN A 244 21.12 22.54 24.33
C ASN A 244 22.03 22.38 23.11
N GLN A 245 23.28 21.90 23.27
CA GLN A 245 24.16 21.63 22.13
C GLN A 245 23.73 20.42 21.31
N LEU A 246 23.18 19.38 21.96
CA LEU A 246 22.58 18.24 21.26
C LEU A 246 21.35 18.68 20.46
N LEU A 247 20.47 19.52 21.04
CA LEU A 247 19.28 20.00 20.35
C LEU A 247 19.62 20.93 19.17
N LEU A 248 20.57 21.86 19.35
CA LEU A 248 21.04 22.75 18.29
C LEU A 248 21.70 21.97 17.14
N SER A 249 22.46 20.92 17.46
CA SER A 249 23.08 20.05 16.45
C SER A 249 22.04 19.20 15.70
N LEU A 250 20.99 18.74 16.40
CA LEU A 250 19.84 18.06 15.80
C LEU A 250 19.09 18.97 14.82
N LEU A 251 18.78 20.21 15.23
CA LEU A 251 18.09 21.19 14.39
C LEU A 251 18.90 21.57 13.14
N ALA A 252 20.22 21.74 13.28
CA ALA A 252 21.11 22.03 12.16
C ALA A 252 21.21 20.85 11.16
N THR A 253 21.23 19.61 11.67
CA THR A 253 21.29 18.40 10.83
C THR A 253 19.96 18.15 10.10
N LEU A 254 18.84 18.53 10.70
CA LEU A 254 17.50 18.40 10.11
C LEU A 254 17.12 19.56 9.17
N LYS A 255 18.00 20.56 8.96
CA LYS A 255 17.74 21.80 8.19
C LYS A 255 16.45 22.54 8.63
N GLN A 256 16.08 22.45 9.90
CA GLN A 256 14.92 23.18 10.43
C GLN A 256 15.33 24.56 10.93
N THR A 257 14.51 25.58 10.70
CA THR A 257 14.75 26.95 11.19
C THR A 257 14.65 27.00 12.72
N LEU A 258 15.64 27.61 13.38
CA LEU A 258 15.61 27.81 14.84
C LEU A 258 14.38 28.62 15.25
N PRO A 259 13.67 28.23 16.33
CA PRO A 259 12.63 29.08 16.87
C PRO A 259 13.26 30.27 17.60
N THR A 260 12.86 31.47 17.21
CA THR A 260 13.46 32.75 17.64
C THR A 260 12.96 33.25 19.00
N THR A 261 12.10 32.51 19.70
CA THR A 261 11.52 32.94 20.98
C THR A 261 11.62 31.88 22.08
N PRO A 262 11.92 32.23 23.34
CA PRO A 262 12.14 31.28 24.43
C PRO A 262 10.96 30.33 24.75
N ASN A 263 9.71 30.74 24.45
CA ASN A 263 8.51 30.01 24.86
C ASN A 263 8.16 28.79 23.98
N SER A 264 8.82 28.58 22.85
CA SER A 264 8.56 27.45 21.94
C SER A 264 9.29 26.16 22.33
N TRP A 265 10.27 26.25 23.24
CA TRP A 265 11.09 25.10 23.66
C TRP A 265 10.32 24.11 24.53
N GLY A 266 9.29 24.58 25.25
CA GLY A 266 8.45 23.74 26.12
C GLY A 266 7.56 22.73 25.37
N SER A 267 7.31 22.95 24.08
CA SER A 267 6.48 22.11 23.21
C SER A 267 7.24 20.97 22.53
N LEU A 268 8.58 21.06 22.43
CA LEU A 268 9.42 20.02 21.81
C LEU A 268 9.88 18.94 22.80
N LEU A 269 9.81 19.21 24.11
CA LEU A 269 10.28 18.32 25.17
C LEU A 269 9.15 17.59 25.91
N ARG A 270 7.90 17.72 25.43
CA ARG A 270 6.76 16.90 25.88
C ARG A 270 6.35 15.92 24.79
N CYS A 271 7.14 14.88 24.61
CA CYS A 271 6.75 13.58 24.06
C CYS A 271 7.56 12.52 24.82
#